data_AF-A0A7K1TTN0-F1
#
_entry.id   AF-A0A7K1TTN0-F1
#
_cell.length_a   1.000
_cell.length_b   1.000
_cell.length_c   1.000
_cell.angle_alpha   90.00
_cell.angle_beta   90.00
_cell.angle_gamma   90.00
#
_symmetry.space_group_name_H-M   'P 1'
#
loop_
_entity.id
_entity.type
_entity.pdbx_description
1 polymer ?
#
loop_
_entity_poly.entity_id
_entity_poly.type
_entity_poly.pdbx_seq_one_letter_code
_entity_poly.pdbx_strand_id
1 'polypeptide(L)'
;MSTSGPRSAEFPMAFTEREFMRGALWAWLAFLILLPLTLATSVVLWSTDPKTAFGGFIWGLTIGGFALIFAAPISLIVMALGTWPFRWVGRSLRRVRSFAAHILVYCALGVAFGTGTAFRHGHLVLSVGWRRHRLRGRCGDPGRMGDHRTPRPPRRPGTRRPTEGH
;
A
#
# COMPACT_ATOMS: atom_id res chain seq x y z
N MET A 1 -10.72 49.12 -13.82
CA MET A 1 -9.63 48.13 -13.79
C MET A 1 -10.13 46.84 -14.44
N SER A 2 -9.86 46.65 -15.72
CA SER A 2 -10.22 45.41 -16.42
C SER A 2 -9.18 44.35 -16.05
N THR A 3 -9.56 43.42 -15.18
CA THR A 3 -8.77 42.25 -14.84
C THR A 3 -8.71 41.34 -16.05
N SER A 4 -7.73 41.56 -16.92
CA SER A 4 -7.28 40.59 -17.92
C SER A 4 -6.79 39.34 -17.19
N GLY A 5 -7.73 38.44 -16.88
CA GLY A 5 -7.42 37.16 -16.28
C GLY A 5 -6.49 36.35 -17.19
N PRO A 6 -5.72 35.39 -16.64
CA PRO A 6 -4.75 34.58 -17.38
C PRO A 6 -5.35 33.72 -18.50
N ARG A 7 -6.69 33.66 -18.61
CA ARG A 7 -7.42 32.95 -19.65
C ARG A 7 -7.60 33.85 -20.87
N SER A 8 -6.88 33.55 -21.94
CA SER A 8 -7.09 34.13 -23.26
C SER A 8 -7.78 33.14 -24.20
N ALA A 9 -8.28 33.60 -25.35
CA ALA A 9 -8.83 32.72 -26.38
C ALA A 9 -7.83 31.63 -26.83
N GLU A 10 -6.53 31.94 -26.77
CA GLU A 10 -5.43 31.02 -27.08
C GLU A 10 -5.10 30.03 -25.96
N PHE A 11 -5.38 30.39 -24.70
CA PHE A 11 -5.11 29.56 -23.52
C PHE A 11 -6.35 29.48 -22.61
N PRO A 12 -7.40 28.76 -23.04
CA PRO A 12 -8.68 28.71 -22.33
C PRO A 12 -8.56 28.07 -20.94
N MET A 13 -7.56 27.20 -20.72
CA MET A 13 -7.29 26.52 -19.45
C MET A 13 -5.92 26.88 -18.85
N ALA A 14 -5.44 28.11 -19.03
CA ALA A 14 -4.31 28.57 -18.24
C ALA A 14 -4.71 28.66 -16.75
N PHE A 15 -4.09 27.83 -15.92
CA PHE A 15 -4.19 27.90 -14.46
C PHE A 15 -2.97 28.63 -13.90
N THR A 16 -3.20 29.43 -12.88
CA THR A 16 -2.11 29.98 -12.07
C THR A 16 -1.50 28.89 -11.20
N GLU A 17 -0.23 29.07 -10.82
CA GLU A 17 0.45 28.14 -9.90
C GLU A 17 -0.30 28.00 -8.57
N ARG A 18 -0.89 29.10 -8.07
CA ARG A 18 -1.69 29.11 -6.84
C ARG A 18 -2.96 28.28 -6.98
N GLU A 19 -3.65 28.35 -8.12
CA GLU A 19 -4.83 27.52 -8.38
C GLU A 19 -4.46 26.04 -8.47
N PHE A 20 -3.33 25.72 -9.10
CA PHE A 20 -2.84 24.35 -9.19
C PHE A 20 -2.47 23.79 -7.81
N MET A 21 -1.75 24.56 -6.98
CA MET A 21 -1.43 24.18 -5.59
C MET A 21 -2.67 24.02 -4.72
N ARG A 22 -3.66 24.90 -4.87
CA ARG A 22 -4.93 24.77 -4.19
C ARG A 22 -5.66 23.49 -4.61
N GLY A 23 -5.67 23.17 -5.92
CA GLY A 23 -6.25 21.93 -6.44
C GLY A 23 -5.54 20.68 -5.91
N ALA A 24 -4.21 20.67 -5.90
CA ALA A 24 -3.41 19.58 -5.35
C ALA A 24 -3.68 19.37 -3.85
N LEU A 25 -3.76 20.45 -3.07
CA LEU A 25 -4.10 20.38 -1.65
C LEU A 25 -5.50 19.81 -1.41
N TRP A 26 -6.51 20.27 -2.17
CA TRP A 26 -7.87 19.71 -2.08
C TRP A 26 -7.93 18.24 -2.46
N ALA A 27 -7.20 17.83 -3.51
CA ALA A 27 -7.10 16.42 -3.90
C ALA A 27 -6.43 15.57 -2.81
N TRP A 28 -5.38 16.11 -2.17
CA TRP A 28 -4.73 15.45 -1.05
C TRP A 28 -5.64 15.32 0.17
N LEU A 29 -6.36 16.39 0.56
CA LEU A 29 -7.34 16.33 1.64
C LEU A 29 -8.48 15.33 1.33
N ALA A 30 -8.98 15.33 0.09
CA ALA A 30 -9.97 14.35 -0.34
C ALA A 30 -9.42 12.92 -0.23
N PHE A 31 -8.17 12.69 -0.66
CA PHE A 31 -7.51 11.39 -0.48
C PHE A 31 -7.43 10.97 1.00
N LEU A 32 -7.05 11.88 1.90
CA LEU A 32 -6.99 11.57 3.35
C LEU A 32 -8.37 11.25 3.94
N ILE A 33 -9.45 11.80 3.41
CA ILE A 33 -10.81 11.49 3.87
C ILE A 33 -11.31 10.17 3.24
N LEU A 34 -11.05 9.97 1.95
CA LEU A 34 -11.48 8.77 1.23
C LEU A 34 -10.74 7.52 1.71
N LEU A 35 -9.49 7.63 2.17
CA LEU A 35 -8.70 6.49 2.64
C LEU A 35 -9.36 5.74 3.83
N PRO A 36 -9.69 6.36 4.97
CA PRO A 36 -10.37 5.68 6.05
C PRO A 36 -11.80 5.28 5.66
N LEU A 37 -12.47 6.08 4.82
CA LEU A 37 -13.83 5.76 4.37
C LEU A 37 -13.86 4.50 3.52
N THR A 38 -12.93 4.35 2.57
CA THR A 38 -12.82 3.16 1.73
C THR A 38 -12.40 1.92 2.53
N LEU A 39 -11.53 2.06 3.52
CA LEU A 39 -11.22 0.97 4.44
C LEU A 39 -12.45 0.56 5.26
N ALA A 40 -13.17 1.54 5.82
CA ALA A 40 -14.39 1.27 6.59
C ALA A 40 -15.48 0.59 5.75
N THR A 41 -15.75 1.08 4.53
CA THR A 41 -16.75 0.48 3.65
C THR A 41 -16.34 -0.87 3.08
N SER A 42 -15.03 -1.10 2.88
CA SER A 42 -14.53 -2.39 2.40
C SER A 42 -14.87 -3.53 3.37
N VAL A 43 -14.80 -3.28 4.70
CA VAL A 43 -15.14 -4.28 5.73
C VAL A 43 -16.65 -4.54 5.78
N VAL A 44 -17.45 -3.49 5.61
CA VAL A 44 -18.92 -3.58 5.60
C VAL A 44 -19.42 -4.51 4.49
N LEU A 45 -18.79 -4.47 3.31
CA LEU A 45 -19.18 -5.30 2.16
C LEU A 45 -19.07 -6.81 2.41
N TRP A 46 -18.30 -7.25 3.42
CA TRP A 46 -18.15 -8.66 3.79
C TRP A 46 -19.06 -9.10 4.94
N SER A 47 -19.88 -8.20 5.47
CA SER A 47 -20.72 -8.48 6.64
C SER A 47 -22.12 -8.93 6.22
N THR A 48 -22.59 -10.04 6.77
CA THR A 48 -23.96 -10.56 6.53
C THR A 48 -25.00 -9.94 7.46
N ASP A 49 -24.59 -9.44 8.62
CA ASP A 49 -25.49 -8.97 9.67
C ASP A 49 -25.27 -7.49 10.00
N PRO A 50 -26.33 -6.66 10.16
CA PRO A 50 -26.21 -5.21 10.39
C PRO A 50 -25.37 -4.83 11.62
N LYS A 51 -25.45 -5.62 12.70
CA LYS A 51 -24.66 -5.38 13.92
C LYS A 51 -23.16 -5.58 13.67
N THR A 52 -22.79 -6.62 12.92
CA THR A 52 -21.40 -6.89 12.55
C THR A 52 -20.87 -5.87 11.54
N ALA A 53 -21.72 -5.42 10.60
CA ALA A 53 -21.41 -4.38 9.64
C ALA A 53 -21.08 -3.05 10.33
N PHE A 54 -21.88 -2.63 11.31
CA PHE A 54 -21.62 -1.41 12.06
C PHE A 54 -20.31 -1.50 12.86
N GLY A 55 -20.08 -2.63 13.57
CA GLY A 55 -18.82 -2.86 14.27
C GLY A 55 -17.61 -2.84 13.34
N GLY A 56 -17.73 -3.49 12.16
CA GLY A 56 -16.71 -3.50 11.12
C GLY A 56 -16.43 -2.12 10.53
N PHE A 57 -17.47 -1.29 10.34
CA PHE A 57 -17.32 0.09 9.89
C PHE A 57 -16.50 0.92 10.88
N ILE A 58 -16.86 0.90 12.18
CA ILE A 58 -16.13 1.64 13.23
C ILE A 58 -14.69 1.15 13.34
N TRP A 59 -14.48 -0.16 13.28
CA TRP A 59 -13.16 -0.76 13.31
C TRP A 59 -12.31 -0.34 12.10
N GLY A 60 -12.88 -0.40 10.89
CA GLY A 60 -12.22 0.03 9.67
C GLY A 60 -11.91 1.54 9.67
N LEU A 61 -12.77 2.36 10.28
CA LEU A 61 -12.53 3.80 10.44
C LEU A 61 -11.40 4.06 11.44
N THR A 62 -11.31 3.26 12.51
CA THR A 62 -10.22 3.35 13.51
C THR A 62 -8.88 2.93 12.90
N ILE A 63 -8.83 1.79 12.20
CA ILE A 63 -7.62 1.35 11.48
C ILE A 63 -7.24 2.34 10.40
N GLY A 64 -8.20 2.84 9.63
CA GLY A 64 -7.96 3.84 8.60
C GLY A 64 -7.45 5.15 9.18
N GLY A 65 -8.00 5.59 10.31
CA GLY A 65 -7.52 6.74 11.07
C GLY A 65 -6.07 6.57 11.55
N PHE A 66 -5.72 5.39 12.07
CA PHE A 66 -4.34 5.07 12.43
C PHE A 66 -3.41 5.05 11.21
N ALA A 67 -3.87 4.48 10.09
CA ALA A 67 -3.12 4.47 8.84
C ALA A 67 -2.84 5.89 8.33
N LEU A 68 -3.71 6.87 8.58
CA LEU A 68 -3.49 8.26 8.20
C LEU A 68 -2.26 8.88 8.85
N ILE A 69 -1.88 8.47 10.06
CA ILE A 69 -0.68 8.99 10.76
C ILE A 69 0.57 8.76 9.90
N PHE A 70 0.65 7.61 9.22
CA PHE A 70 1.76 7.25 8.35
C PHE A 70 1.50 7.65 6.89
N ALA A 71 0.26 7.49 6.41
CA ALA A 71 -0.10 7.78 5.04
C ALA A 71 -0.07 9.28 4.72
N ALA A 72 -0.42 10.17 5.66
CA ALA A 72 -0.42 11.61 5.45
C ALA A 72 0.97 12.19 5.08
N PRO A 73 2.05 11.97 5.85
CA PRO A 73 3.38 12.49 5.48
C PRO A 73 3.92 11.84 4.20
N ILE A 74 3.71 10.53 4.02
CA ILE A 74 4.16 9.83 2.81
C ILE A 74 3.42 10.36 1.57
N SER A 75 2.10 10.50 1.63
CA SER A 75 1.30 11.04 0.53
C SER A 75 1.62 12.50 0.25
N LEU A 76 1.96 13.30 1.26
CA LEU A 76 2.43 14.67 1.07
C LEU A 76 3.75 14.70 0.30
N ILE A 77 4.71 13.83 0.63
CA ILE A 77 5.97 13.69 -0.12
C ILE A 77 5.70 13.24 -1.56
N VAL A 78 4.83 12.23 -1.75
CA VAL A 78 4.45 11.76 -3.10
C VAL A 78 3.76 12.86 -3.89
N MET A 79 2.87 13.63 -3.27
CA MET A 79 2.25 14.79 -3.89
C MET A 79 3.32 15.79 -4.30
N ALA A 80 4.22 16.19 -3.39
CA ALA A 80 5.31 17.14 -3.65
C ALA A 80 6.19 16.70 -4.83
N LEU A 81 6.62 15.43 -4.86
CA LEU A 81 7.42 14.86 -5.95
C LEU A 81 6.64 14.74 -7.26
N GLY A 82 5.36 14.34 -7.19
CA GLY A 82 4.47 14.23 -8.35
C GLY A 82 4.13 15.59 -8.95
N THR A 83 4.11 16.66 -8.16
CA THR A 83 3.82 18.03 -8.60
C THR A 83 4.64 18.42 -9.83
N TRP A 84 5.90 18.01 -9.88
CA TRP A 84 6.81 18.36 -10.96
C TRP A 84 6.38 17.80 -12.33
N PRO A 85 6.22 16.47 -12.51
CA PRO A 85 5.70 15.92 -13.76
C PRO A 85 4.28 16.37 -14.08
N PHE A 86 3.40 16.53 -13.06
CA PHE A 86 2.05 17.05 -13.29
C PHE A 86 2.05 18.47 -13.87
N ARG A 87 2.96 19.34 -13.41
CA ARG A 87 3.10 20.69 -13.98
C ARG A 87 3.54 20.66 -15.44
N TRP A 88 4.43 19.74 -15.80
CA TRP A 88 4.91 19.61 -17.18
C TRP A 88 3.78 19.13 -18.12
N VAL A 89 3.01 18.14 -17.69
CA VAL A 89 1.83 17.65 -18.43
C VAL A 89 0.76 18.73 -18.52
N GLY A 90 0.49 19.45 -17.43
CA GLY A 90 -0.45 20.57 -17.40
C GLY A 90 -0.09 21.68 -18.39
N ARG A 91 1.21 21.99 -18.56
CA ARG A 91 1.65 22.95 -19.59
C ARG A 91 1.39 22.47 -21.01
N SER A 92 1.57 21.18 -21.25
CA SER A 92 1.36 20.56 -22.57
C SER A 92 -0.13 20.52 -22.96
N LEU A 93 -1.01 20.38 -21.96
CA LEU A 93 -2.46 20.36 -22.15
C LEU A 93 -3.12 21.74 -22.27
N ARG A 94 -2.38 22.85 -22.11
CA ARG A 94 -2.95 24.22 -22.11
C ARG A 94 -3.75 24.57 -23.37
N ARG A 95 -3.46 23.92 -24.50
CA ARG A 95 -4.15 24.13 -25.79
C ARG A 95 -5.39 23.24 -25.96
N VAL A 96 -5.56 22.22 -25.11
CA VAL A 96 -6.69 21.28 -25.19
C VAL A 96 -7.89 21.90 -24.48
N ARG A 97 -9.01 22.06 -25.18
CA ARG A 97 -10.21 22.69 -24.63
C ARG A 97 -11.15 21.69 -23.92
N SER A 98 -10.92 20.40 -24.12
CA SER A 98 -11.73 19.32 -23.53
C SER A 98 -11.36 19.06 -22.07
N PHE A 99 -12.35 19.24 -21.18
CA PHE A 99 -12.24 18.89 -19.77
C PHE A 99 -12.09 17.38 -19.54
N ALA A 100 -12.79 16.56 -20.33
CA ALA A 100 -12.69 15.10 -20.24
C ALA A 100 -11.26 14.60 -20.56
N ALA A 101 -10.60 15.21 -21.55
CA ALA A 101 -9.21 14.87 -21.87
C ALA A 101 -8.25 15.16 -20.71
N HIS A 102 -8.47 16.27 -19.98
CA HIS A 102 -7.68 16.56 -18.78
C HIS A 102 -7.89 15.49 -17.72
N ILE A 103 -9.15 15.16 -17.39
CA ILE A 103 -9.45 14.11 -16.41
C ILE A 103 -8.80 12.78 -16.80
N LEU A 104 -8.95 12.34 -18.05
CA LEU A 104 -8.37 11.08 -18.52
C LEU A 104 -6.85 11.06 -18.39
N VAL A 105 -6.14 12.14 -18.76
CA VAL A 105 -4.68 12.21 -18.63
C VAL A 105 -4.26 12.19 -17.16
N TYR A 106 -4.95 12.92 -16.28
CA TYR A 106 -4.67 12.89 -14.84
C TYR A 106 -4.97 11.51 -14.24
N CYS A 107 -6.05 10.84 -14.66
CA CYS A 107 -6.36 9.47 -14.26
C CYS A 107 -5.28 8.50 -14.72
N ALA A 108 -4.88 8.55 -16.00
CA ALA A 108 -3.83 7.69 -16.55
C ALA A 108 -2.50 7.88 -15.82
N LEU A 109 -2.15 9.14 -15.52
CA LEU A 109 -0.95 9.46 -14.75
C LEU A 109 -1.06 8.92 -13.32
N GLY A 110 -2.22 9.08 -12.67
CA GLY A 110 -2.49 8.49 -11.36
C GLY A 110 -2.34 6.96 -11.34
N VAL A 111 -2.87 6.26 -12.36
CA VAL A 111 -2.69 4.81 -12.53
C VAL A 111 -1.21 4.48 -12.68
N ALA A 112 -0.48 5.14 -13.57
CA ALA A 112 0.94 4.88 -13.79
C ALA A 112 1.78 5.04 -12.51
N PHE A 113 1.52 6.10 -11.73
CA PHE A 113 2.18 6.30 -10.43
C PHE A 113 1.77 5.22 -9.40
N GLY A 114 0.49 4.86 -9.35
CA GLY A 114 -0.02 3.80 -8.49
C GLY A 114 0.62 2.44 -8.80
N THR A 115 0.64 2.03 -10.07
CA THR A 115 1.25 0.76 -10.49
C THR A 115 2.75 0.76 -10.25
N GLY A 116 3.45 1.86 -10.53
CA GLY A 116 4.89 1.98 -10.31
C GLY A 116 5.29 1.87 -8.84
N THR A 117 4.54 2.53 -7.94
CA THR A 117 4.78 2.45 -6.49
C THR A 117 4.46 1.08 -5.92
N ALA A 118 3.37 0.43 -6.37
CA ALA A 118 3.03 -0.94 -6.00
C ALA A 118 4.11 -1.95 -6.45
N PHE A 119 4.58 -1.83 -7.69
CA PHE A 119 5.64 -2.68 -8.24
C PHE A 119 6.95 -2.56 -7.44
N ARG A 120 7.35 -1.32 -7.10
CA ARG A 120 8.54 -1.07 -6.28
C ARG A 120 8.43 -1.69 -4.89
N HIS A 121 7.27 -1.59 -4.23
CA HIS A 121 7.03 -2.23 -2.93
C HIS A 121 7.07 -3.76 -3.04
N GLY A 122 6.41 -4.34 -4.05
CA GLY A 122 6.46 -5.77 -4.30
C GLY A 122 7.89 -6.27 -4.51
N HIS A 123 8.68 -5.59 -5.34
CA HIS A 123 10.07 -5.93 -5.58
C HIS A 123 10.94 -5.83 -4.31
N LEU A 124 10.75 -4.77 -3.49
CA LEU A 124 11.45 -4.62 -2.23
C LEU A 124 11.14 -5.77 -1.26
N VAL A 125 9.87 -6.09 -1.06
CA VAL A 125 9.43 -7.19 -0.19
C VAL A 125 10.01 -8.52 -0.65
N LEU A 126 9.94 -8.82 -1.96
CA LEU A 126 10.53 -10.04 -2.53
C LEU A 126 12.05 -10.09 -2.36
N SER A 127 12.74 -8.97 -2.58
CA SER A 127 14.21 -8.89 -2.46
C SER A 127 14.71 -9.07 -1.02
N VAL A 128 13.95 -8.59 -0.04
CA VAL A 128 14.25 -8.75 1.40
C VAL A 128 13.92 -10.18 1.85
N GLY A 129 12.78 -10.72 1.42
CA GLY A 129 12.37 -12.09 1.71
C GLY A 129 13.38 -13.11 1.16
N TRP A 130 13.80 -12.95 -0.10
CA TRP A 130 14.78 -13.83 -0.73
C TRP A 130 16.15 -13.77 -0.05
N ARG A 131 16.60 -12.58 0.38
CA ARG A 131 17.83 -12.43 1.17
C ARG A 131 17.76 -13.19 2.49
N ARG A 132 16.64 -13.13 3.22
CA ARG A 132 16.46 -13.89 4.47
C ARG A 132 16.48 -15.41 4.24
N HIS A 133 15.84 -15.90 3.18
CA HIS A 133 15.84 -17.34 2.85
C HIS A 133 17.26 -17.84 2.51
N ARG A 134 18.02 -17.06 1.72
CA ARG A 134 19.41 -17.40 1.35
C ARG A 134 20.36 -17.45 2.55
N LEU A 135 20.18 -16.58 3.55
CA LEU A 135 20.97 -16.59 4.78
C LEU A 135 20.62 -17.77 5.70
N ARG A 136 19.33 -18.13 5.82
CA ARG A 136 18.91 -19.33 6.58
C ARG A 136 19.44 -20.63 5.98
N GLY A 137 19.50 -20.72 4.64
CA GLY A 137 20.08 -21.88 3.95
C GLY A 137 21.60 -22.06 4.15
N ARG A 138 22.34 -21.03 4.62
CA ARG A 138 23.77 -21.14 4.95
C ARG A 138 24.04 -21.48 6.42
N CYS A 139 23.11 -21.17 7.33
CA CYS A 139 23.25 -21.50 8.75
C CYS A 139 22.61 -22.85 9.12
N GLY A 140 21.90 -23.50 8.19
CA GLY A 140 21.23 -24.77 8.40
C GLY A 140 22.00 -25.95 7.83
N ASP A 141 23.17 -26.26 8.40
CA ASP A 141 23.50 -27.68 8.67
C ASP A 141 24.49 -27.82 9.84
N PRO A 142 24.13 -27.42 11.07
CA PRO A 142 24.89 -27.78 12.26
C PRO A 142 24.77 -29.29 12.58
N GLY A 143 23.98 -30.07 11.82
CA GLY A 143 23.76 -31.50 12.03
C GLY A 143 24.75 -32.41 11.30
N ARG A 144 25.61 -31.87 10.41
CA ARG A 144 26.59 -32.67 9.64
C ARG A 144 27.96 -32.78 10.31
N MET A 145 28.04 -32.56 11.62
CA MET A 145 29.27 -32.68 12.39
C MET A 145 28.99 -33.40 13.71
N GLY A 146 28.50 -34.64 13.64
CA GLY A 146 28.19 -35.36 14.87
C GLY A 146 27.53 -36.72 14.71
N ASP A 147 27.81 -37.49 13.66
CA ASP A 147 27.53 -38.94 13.67
C ASP A 147 28.63 -39.66 14.48
N HIS A 148 28.82 -39.25 15.74
CA HIS A 148 29.46 -40.09 16.72
C HIS A 148 28.41 -41.07 17.22
N ARG A 149 28.36 -42.21 16.52
CA ARG A 149 27.70 -43.44 16.98
C ARG A 149 28.03 -43.66 18.45
N THR A 150 27.11 -43.29 19.33
CA THR A 150 27.12 -43.78 20.71
C THR A 150 26.69 -45.24 20.64
N PRO A 151 27.49 -46.18 21.18
CA PRO A 151 27.12 -47.58 21.20
C PRO A 151 25.81 -47.72 21.98
N ARG A 152 24.79 -48.29 21.32
CA ARG A 152 23.53 -48.64 21.98
C ARG A 152 23.84 -49.52 23.19
N PRO A 153 23.37 -49.15 24.41
CA PRO A 153 23.50 -50.05 25.55
C PRO A 153 22.73 -51.35 25.28
N PRO A 154 23.22 -52.48 25.80
CA PRO A 154 22.58 -53.78 25.61
C PRO A 154 21.15 -53.76 26.15
N ARG A 155 20.20 -54.21 25.33
CA ARG A 155 18.82 -54.48 25.75
C ARG A 155 18.86 -55.41 26.96
N ARG A 156 18.41 -54.91 28.13
CA ARG A 156 18.15 -55.78 29.28
C ARG A 156 17.02 -56.74 28.92
N PRO A 157 17.22 -58.06 29.09
CA PRO A 157 16.16 -59.03 28.92
C PRO A 157 15.20 -58.98 30.12
N GLY A 158 13.90 -58.90 29.81
CA GLY A 158 12.87 -59.58 30.59
C GLY A 158 12.45 -58.98 31.92
N THR A 159 11.31 -58.29 31.90
CA THR A 159 10.32 -58.43 32.97
C THR A 159 9.01 -58.89 32.32
N ARG A 160 8.78 -60.20 32.36
CA ARG A 160 7.45 -60.78 32.10
C ARG A 160 6.50 -60.20 33.14
N ARG A 161 5.42 -59.55 32.71
CA ARG A 161 4.29 -59.28 33.60
C ARG A 161 3.55 -60.60 33.85
N PRO A 162 3.28 -60.98 35.10
CA PRO A 162 2.31 -62.03 35.39
C PRO A 162 0.91 -61.51 35.05
N THR A 163 0.17 -62.35 34.33
CA THR A 163 -1.28 -62.28 34.17
C THR A 163 -1.92 -62.73 35.49
N GLU A 164 -2.51 -61.79 36.22
CA GLU A 164 -3.65 -62.05 37.11
C GLU A 164 -4.88 -61.54 36.34
N GLY A 165 -5.97 -62.28 36.14
CA GLY A 165 -6.45 -63.44 36.87
C GLY A 165 -7.78 -63.09 37.51
N HIS A 166 -8.86 -63.30 36.73
CA HIS A 166 -10.29 -63.35 37.09
C HIS A 166 -11.04 -62.05 37.43
#